data_AF-A0A973PK27-F1
#
_entry.id   AF-A0A973PK27-F1
#
_cell.length_a   1.000
_cell.length_b   1.000
_cell.length_c   1.000
_cell.angle_alpha   90.00
_cell.angle_beta   90.00
_cell.angle_gamma   90.00
#
_symmetry.space_group_name_H-M   'P 1'
#
loop_
_entity.id
_entity.type
_entity.pdbx_description
1 polymer ?
#
loop_
_entity_poly.entity_id
_entity_poly.type
_entity_poly.pdbx_seq_one_letter_code
_entity_poly.pdbx_strand_id
1 'polypeptide(L)'
;TEFGPRIGDWPRAWEILHREVGDGHFTVEGVGEISGEIFYRSPQTLAIRTPDAIYRFIQGLGGMMNAAHVLFDDSDPGTAWQDWLVRLYGT
;
A
#
# COMPACT_ATOMS: atom_id res chain seq x y z
N THR A 1 -8.34 -4.38 4.17
CA THR A 1 -7.31 -3.69 4.96
C THR A 1 -6.41 -4.71 5.59
N GLU A 2 -5.12 -4.57 5.33
CA GLU A 2 -4.11 -5.56 5.60
C GLU A 2 -2.95 -4.93 6.35
N PHE A 3 -2.33 -5.75 7.19
CA PHE A 3 -1.31 -5.31 8.12
C PHE A 3 0.03 -5.93 7.71
N GLY A 4 0.99 -5.07 7.41
CA GLY A 4 2.37 -5.46 7.15
C GLY A 4 3.15 -5.69 8.43
N PRO A 5 4.47 -5.92 8.31
CA PRO A 5 5.34 -6.06 9.47
C PRO A 5 5.46 -4.74 10.26
N ARG A 6 5.99 -4.86 11.48
CA ARG A 6 6.37 -3.68 12.29
C ARG A 6 7.54 -2.96 11.64
N ILE A 7 7.43 -1.64 11.56
CA ILE A 7 8.43 -0.75 10.97
C ILE A 7 9.21 -0.05 12.09
N GLY A 8 10.52 -0.31 12.13
CA GLY A 8 11.47 0.36 13.04
C GLY A 8 12.06 1.65 12.48
N ASP A 9 12.16 1.76 11.14
CA ASP A 9 12.72 2.92 10.42
C ASP A 9 11.69 3.42 9.39
N TRP A 10 10.94 4.46 9.79
CA TRP A 10 9.87 5.03 8.98
C TRP A 10 10.37 5.81 7.75
N PRO A 11 11.38 6.68 7.86
CA PRO A 11 11.99 7.30 6.68
C PRO A 11 12.36 6.27 5.61
N ARG A 12 13.04 5.18 6.01
CA ARG A 12 13.41 4.11 5.09
C ARG A 12 12.21 3.38 4.50
N ALA A 13 11.20 3.06 5.32
CA ALA A 13 9.99 2.39 4.85
C ALA A 13 9.22 3.23 3.82
N TRP A 14 9.18 4.56 3.99
CA TRP A 14 8.58 5.46 3.01
C TRP A 14 9.38 5.52 1.72
N GLU A 15 10.73 5.56 1.77
CA GLU A 15 11.54 5.47 0.55
C GLU A 15 11.27 4.20 -0.25
N ILE A 16 11.16 3.06 0.44
CA ILE A 16 10.84 1.76 -0.16
C ILE A 16 9.47 1.83 -0.83
N LEU A 17 8.45 2.31 -0.11
CA LEU A 17 7.10 2.42 -0.66
C LEU A 17 7.05 3.33 -1.87
N HIS A 18 7.64 4.54 -1.79
CA HIS A 18 7.63 5.50 -2.89
C HIS A 18 8.33 4.95 -4.14
N ARG A 19 9.37 4.13 -3.97
CA ARG A 19 10.03 3.45 -5.08
C ARG A 19 9.12 2.39 -5.71
N GLU A 20 8.44 1.59 -4.88
CA GLU A 20 7.56 0.51 -5.35
C GLU A 20 6.32 1.06 -6.06
N VAL A 21 5.70 2.11 -5.52
CA VAL A 21 4.46 2.70 -6.07
C VAL A 21 4.71 3.71 -7.19
N GLY A 22 5.94 4.20 -7.33
CA GLY A 22 6.33 5.20 -8.32
C GLY A 22 5.39 6.41 -8.30
N ASP A 23 4.94 6.81 -9.50
CA ASP A 23 3.97 7.90 -9.70
C ASP A 23 2.51 7.42 -9.61
N GLY A 24 2.25 6.31 -8.90
CA GLY A 24 0.92 5.67 -8.82
C GLY A 24 0.75 4.46 -9.72
N HIS A 25 1.86 3.90 -10.23
CA HIS A 25 1.88 2.74 -11.12
C HIS A 25 2.72 1.63 -10.49
N PHE A 26 2.08 0.50 -10.14
CA PHE A 26 2.75 -0.61 -9.46
C PHE A 26 2.01 -1.93 -9.65
N THR A 27 2.66 -3.03 -9.27
CA THR A 27 2.07 -4.36 -9.32
C THR A 27 1.96 -4.95 -7.93
N VAL A 28 0.82 -5.54 -7.63
CA VAL A 28 0.62 -6.39 -6.46
C VAL A 28 0.36 -7.81 -6.97
N GLU A 29 1.29 -8.72 -6.68
CA GLU A 29 1.15 -10.13 -7.07
C GLU A 29 -0.14 -10.72 -6.51
N GLY A 30 -0.96 -11.35 -7.35
CA GLY A 30 -2.28 -11.84 -6.97
C GLY A 30 -3.42 -10.82 -7.10
N VAL A 31 -3.13 -9.54 -7.33
CA VAL A 31 -4.12 -8.48 -7.62
C VAL A 31 -4.01 -8.01 -9.07
N GLY A 32 -2.78 -7.72 -9.52
CA GLY A 32 -2.48 -7.24 -10.86
C GLY A 32 -1.81 -5.87 -10.87
N GLU A 33 -1.81 -5.26 -12.05
CA GLU A 33 -1.28 -3.92 -12.27
C GLU A 33 -2.28 -2.88 -11.76
N ILE A 34 -1.76 -1.93 -10.97
CA ILE A 34 -2.50 -0.79 -10.44
C ILE A 34 -1.94 0.47 -11.08
N SER A 35 -2.84 1.31 -11.57
CA SER A 35 -2.52 2.56 -12.26
C SER A 35 -3.52 3.62 -11.84
N GLY A 36 -3.06 4.63 -11.10
CA GLY A 36 -3.95 5.65 -10.53
C GLY A 36 -3.24 6.95 -10.20
N GLU A 37 -4.03 7.93 -9.76
CA GLU A 37 -3.54 9.24 -9.36
C GLU A 37 -3.22 9.25 -7.86
N ILE A 38 -2.01 9.71 -7.50
CA ILE A 38 -1.69 10.08 -6.11
C ILE A 38 -2.43 11.38 -5.78
N PHE A 39 -3.57 11.28 -5.11
CA PHE A 39 -4.41 12.45 -4.78
C PHE A 39 -4.16 12.98 -3.36
N TYR A 40 -3.42 12.26 -2.52
CA TYR A 40 -3.09 12.71 -1.18
C TYR A 40 -1.75 12.15 -0.69
N ARG A 41 -0.94 13.02 -0.07
CA ARG A 41 0.33 12.66 0.56
C ARG A 41 0.56 13.50 1.81
N SER A 42 0.98 12.84 2.88
CA SER A 42 1.41 13.44 4.14
C SER A 42 2.59 12.66 4.71
N PRO A 43 3.21 13.11 5.82
CA PRO A 43 4.26 12.33 6.48
C PRO A 43 3.84 10.92 6.95
N GLN A 44 2.54 10.64 7.03
CA GLN A 44 2.00 9.39 7.58
C GLN A 44 1.11 8.63 6.61
N THR A 45 0.81 9.19 5.44
CA THR A 45 -0.16 8.62 4.50
C THR A 45 0.22 8.91 3.06
N LEU A 46 0.04 7.90 2.21
CA LEU A 46 -0.02 8.04 0.76
C LEU A 46 -1.35 7.45 0.28
N ALA A 47 -2.08 8.15 -0.60
CA ALA A 47 -3.32 7.65 -1.17
C ALA A 47 -3.34 7.75 -2.69
N ILE A 48 -3.83 6.69 -3.32
CA ILE A 48 -3.94 6.52 -4.77
C ILE A 48 -5.40 6.23 -5.10
N ARG A 49 -5.93 6.91 -6.12
CA ARG A 49 -7.27 6.67 -6.66
C ARG A 49 -7.17 6.11 -8.06
N THR A 50 -7.86 5.00 -8.29
CA THR A 50 -8.06 4.40 -9.61
C THR A 50 -9.53 4.52 -10.01
N PRO A 51 -9.92 4.15 -11.24
CA PRO A 51 -11.33 4.09 -11.63
C PRO A 51 -12.17 3.11 -10.79
N ASP A 52 -11.53 2.08 -10.24
CA ASP A 52 -12.15 0.92 -9.58
C ASP A 52 -11.86 0.83 -8.07
N ALA A 53 -10.98 1.67 -7.52
CA ALA A 53 -10.60 1.59 -6.11
C ALA A 53 -9.97 2.88 -5.54
N ILE A 54 -9.89 2.91 -4.22
CA ILE A 54 -9.04 3.83 -3.45
C ILE A 54 -8.07 3.00 -2.62
N TYR A 55 -6.77 3.19 -2.83
CA TYR A 55 -5.70 2.57 -2.08
C TYR A 55 -5.05 3.58 -1.14
N ARG A 56 -4.76 3.19 0.09
CA ARG A 56 -4.12 4.04 1.10
C ARG A 56 -3.05 3.25 1.84
N PHE A 57 -1.85 3.81 1.91
CA PHE A 57 -0.76 3.33 2.74
C PHE A 57 -0.62 4.24 3.92
N ILE A 58 -0.69 3.68 5.13
CA ILE A 58 -0.83 4.45 6.37
C ILE A 58 0.19 3.93 7.38
N GLN A 59 0.90 4.85 8.02
CA GLN A 59 1.60 4.59 9.26
C GLN A 59 0.59 4.26 10.36
N GLY A 60 0.32 2.96 10.56
CA GLY A 60 -0.76 2.47 11.39
C GLY A 60 -0.46 2.41 12.89
N LEU A 61 -1.53 2.18 13.66
CA LEU A 61 -1.43 1.87 15.09
C LEU A 61 -0.55 0.63 15.32
N GLY A 62 0.30 0.69 16.35
CA GLY A 62 1.27 -0.36 16.64
C GLY A 62 2.54 -0.33 15.77
N GLY A 63 2.69 0.69 14.91
CA GLY A 63 3.90 0.87 14.10
C GLY A 63 3.99 -0.10 12.91
N MET A 64 2.86 -0.58 12.40
CA MET A 64 2.81 -1.40 11.19
C MET A 64 2.51 -0.53 9.96
N MET A 65 3.03 -0.92 8.80
CA MET A 65 2.54 -0.37 7.54
C MET A 65 1.18 -1.00 7.22
N ASN A 66 0.14 -0.18 7.05
CA ASN A 66 -1.20 -0.64 6.72
C ASN A 66 -1.50 -0.35 5.26
N ALA A 67 -1.95 -1.35 4.50
CA ALA A 67 -2.60 -1.16 3.22
C ALA A 67 -4.12 -1.18 3.46
N ALA A 68 -4.78 -0.05 3.25
CA ALA A 68 -6.23 0.07 3.34
C ALA A 68 -6.80 0.37 1.96
N HIS A 69 -7.69 -0.49 1.49
CA HIS A 69 -8.34 -0.33 0.18
C HIS A 69 -9.86 -0.28 0.32
N VAL A 70 -10.48 0.47 -0.58
CA VAL A 70 -11.93 0.43 -0.85
C VAL A 70 -12.04 0.09 -2.33
N LEU A 71 -12.52 -1.12 -2.62
CA LEU A 71 -12.77 -1.59 -3.99
C LEU A 71 -14.20 -1.22 -4.36
N PHE A 72 -14.43 -0.91 -5.63
CA PHE A 72 -15.76 -0.57 -6.16
C PHE A 72 -16.48 -1.79 -6.76
N ASP A 73 -15.88 -2.97 -6.65
CA ASP A 73 -16.44 -4.27 -6.97
C ASP A 73 -16.46 -5.20 -5.73
N ASP A 74 -16.87 -6.46 -5.93
CA ASP A 74 -16.99 -7.48 -4.88
C ASP A 74 -15.71 -8.35 -4.72
N SER A 75 -14.55 -7.89 -5.21
CA SER A 75 -13.30 -8.64 -5.06
C SER A 75 -12.77 -8.58 -3.62
N ASP A 76 -12.05 -9.62 -3.18
CA ASP A 76 -11.37 -9.69 -1.88
C ASP A 76 -9.91 -10.16 -2.04
N PRO A 77 -8.98 -9.22 -2.30
CA PRO A 77 -7.57 -9.52 -2.48
C PRO A 77 -6.76 -9.57 -1.15
N GLY A 78 -7.40 -9.73 0.01
CA GLY A 78 -6.77 -9.51 1.31
C GLY A 78 -5.42 -10.23 1.52
N THR A 79 -5.30 -11.52 1.19
CA THR A 79 -4.03 -12.25 1.36
C THR A 79 -2.90 -11.71 0.46
N ALA A 80 -3.21 -11.34 -0.78
CA ALA A 80 -2.24 -10.80 -1.73
C ALA A 80 -1.62 -9.48 -1.25
N TRP A 81 -2.43 -8.61 -0.65
CA TRP A 81 -1.97 -7.34 -0.07
C TRP A 81 -1.07 -7.56 1.14
N GLN A 82 -1.41 -8.52 2.01
CA GLN A 82 -0.57 -8.86 3.15
C GLN A 82 0.79 -9.42 2.71
N ASP A 83 0.79 -10.37 1.76
CA ASP A 83 2.02 -10.96 1.23
C ASP A 83 2.90 -9.93 0.54
N TRP A 84 2.29 -9.00 -0.20
CA TRP A 84 3.01 -7.89 -0.82
C TRP A 84 3.70 -6.98 0.22
N LEU A 85 3.02 -6.64 1.33
CA LEU A 85 3.63 -5.87 2.41
C LEU A 85 4.77 -6.64 3.09
N VAL A 86 4.59 -7.94 3.32
CA VAL A 86 5.64 -8.79 3.89
C VAL A 86 6.83 -8.88 2.95
N ARG A 87 6.65 -9.03 1.65
CA ARG A 87 7.74 -9.02 0.66
C ARG A 87 8.45 -7.66 0.60
N LEU A 88 7.69 -6.58 0.65
CA LEU A 88 8.21 -5.23 0.48
C LEU A 88 9.08 -4.79 1.67
N TYR A 89 8.73 -5.22 2.88
CA TYR A 89 9.38 -4.81 4.12
C TYR A 89 10.11 -5.93 4.88
N GLY A 90 9.90 -7.18 4.47
CA GLY A 90 10.61 -8.34 4.98
C GLY A 90 12.03 -8.35 4.45
N THR A 91 12.99 -8.08 5.32
CA THR A 91 14.39 -8.47 5.13
C THR A 91 14.57 -9.96 5.38
#